data_AF-A0A3M3V9A4-F1
#
_entry.id   AF-A0A3M3V9A4-F1
#
_cell.length_a   1.000
_cell.length_b   1.000
_cell.length_c   1.000
_cell.angle_alpha   90.00
_cell.angle_beta   90.00
_cell.angle_gamma   90.00
#
_symmetry.space_group_name_H-M   'P 1'
#
loop_
_entity.id
_entity.type
_entity.pdbx_description
1 polymer ?
#
loop_
_entity_poly.entity_id
_entity_poly.type
_entity_poly.pdbx_seq_one_letter_code
_entity_poly.pdbx_strand_id
1 'polypeptide(L)'
;MILKVTGIVIAILSFILLFMGAQLVAAGGSPAYSIIALVLLATATLIFLKKKSALTLYALLMWGILIWIIYEVGFDKWQWIPRGDLFALIGLWLALPWVVRPLYQAGSSFDNRRFHPFLGSTLGVMLVIVVALMFHDPYPLQGQISNATPTRSAESAGKDWAAYGGTTAGQRFSSLDQRV
;
A
#
# COMPACT_ATOMS: atom_id res chain seq x y z
N MET A 1 17.71 -21.13 7.84
CA MET A 1 16.88 -21.21 6.61
C MET A 1 16.02 -19.96 6.43
N ILE A 2 15.34 -19.46 7.47
CA ILE A 2 14.41 -18.32 7.37
C ILE A 2 14.98 -17.05 6.71
N LEU A 3 16.23 -16.66 7.03
CA LEU A 3 16.86 -15.47 6.41
C LEU A 3 17.07 -15.64 4.90
N LYS A 4 17.43 -16.85 4.44
CA LYS A 4 17.64 -17.12 3.01
C LYS A 4 16.31 -17.01 2.27
N VAL A 5 15.26 -17.62 2.80
CA VAL A 5 13.90 -17.54 2.21
C VAL A 5 13.42 -16.09 2.19
N THR A 6 13.55 -15.37 3.30
CA THR A 6 13.17 -13.94 3.39
C THR A 6 13.94 -13.11 2.37
N GLY A 7 15.27 -13.30 2.27
CA GLY A 7 16.10 -12.60 1.29
C GLY A 7 15.70 -12.90 -0.16
N ILE A 8 15.39 -14.17 -0.49
CA ILE A 8 14.95 -14.58 -1.83
C ILE A 8 13.62 -13.93 -2.19
N VAL A 9 12.64 -14.00 -1.28
CA VAL A 9 11.32 -13.39 -1.50
C VAL A 9 11.43 -11.89 -1.71
N ILE A 10 12.18 -11.19 -0.84
CA ILE A 10 12.39 -9.74 -0.97
C ILE A 10 13.13 -9.41 -2.27
N ALA A 11 14.13 -10.21 -2.66
CA ALA A 11 14.84 -10.01 -3.93
C ALA A 11 13.91 -10.15 -5.14
N ILE A 12 13.08 -11.20 -5.20
CA ILE A 12 12.11 -11.40 -6.27
C ILE A 12 11.15 -10.22 -6.35
N LEU A 13 10.57 -9.82 -5.22
CA LEU A 13 9.69 -8.65 -5.16
C LEU A 13 10.38 -7.36 -5.63
N SER A 14 11.65 -7.18 -5.26
CA SER A 14 12.44 -6.02 -5.68
C SER A 14 12.68 -6.01 -7.19
N PHE A 15 12.99 -7.16 -7.79
CA PHE A 15 13.18 -7.26 -9.24
C PHE A 15 11.89 -6.99 -10.02
N ILE A 16 10.76 -7.54 -9.58
CA ILE A 16 9.46 -7.28 -10.19
C ILE A 16 9.13 -5.79 -10.08
N LEU A 17 9.30 -5.21 -8.89
CA LEU A 17 9.04 -3.78 -8.66
C LEU A 17 9.96 -2.88 -9.48
N LEU A 18 11.24 -3.26 -9.63
CA LEU A 18 12.20 -2.50 -10.44
C LEU A 18 11.82 -2.53 -11.92
N PHE A 19 11.39 -3.69 -12.43
CA PHE A 19 10.94 -3.82 -13.81
C PHE A 19 9.69 -2.96 -14.08
N MET A 20 8.65 -3.09 -13.24
CA MET A 20 7.44 -2.29 -13.39
C MET A 20 7.69 -0.80 -13.14
N GLY A 21 8.55 -0.45 -12.18
CA GLY A 21 8.95 0.93 -11.91
C GLY A 21 9.70 1.56 -13.07
N ALA A 22 10.60 0.82 -13.73
CA ALA A 22 11.30 1.28 -14.92
C ALA A 22 10.32 1.55 -16.09
N GLN A 23 9.32 0.68 -16.27
CA GLN A 23 8.24 0.92 -17.25
C GLN A 23 7.43 2.17 -16.90
N LEU A 24 7.12 2.39 -15.62
CA LEU A 24 6.38 3.57 -15.17
C LEU A 24 7.17 4.86 -15.44
N VAL A 25 8.48 4.87 -15.19
CA VAL A 25 9.36 6.00 -15.52
C VAL A 25 9.40 6.26 -17.02
N ALA A 26 9.48 5.20 -17.84
CA ALA A 26 9.45 5.34 -19.29
C ALA A 26 8.12 5.93 -19.81
N ALA A 27 7.02 5.71 -19.10
CA ALA A 27 5.72 6.32 -19.37
C ALA A 27 5.58 7.77 -18.84
N GLY A 28 6.63 8.35 -18.25
CA GLY A 28 6.61 9.70 -17.65
C GLY A 28 6.04 9.76 -16.24
N GLY A 29 5.89 8.62 -15.57
CA GLY A 29 5.42 8.55 -14.19
C GLY A 29 6.50 8.78 -13.13
N SER A 30 6.12 8.63 -11.87
CA SER A 30 6.98 8.86 -10.71
C SER A 30 8.13 7.86 -10.61
N PRO A 31 9.39 8.30 -10.42
CA PRO A 31 10.54 7.42 -10.28
C PRO A 31 10.63 6.74 -8.89
N ALA A 32 9.73 7.07 -7.97
CA ALA A 32 9.78 6.59 -6.60
C ALA A 32 9.81 5.07 -6.48
N TYR A 33 9.00 4.34 -7.25
CA TYR A 33 8.97 2.87 -7.21
C TYR A 33 10.30 2.23 -7.61
N SER A 34 11.00 2.80 -8.59
CA SER A 34 12.33 2.33 -9.00
C SER A 34 13.36 2.55 -7.89
N ILE A 35 13.32 3.71 -7.22
CA ILE A 35 14.20 4.01 -6.09
C ILE A 35 13.90 3.06 -4.92
N ILE A 36 12.63 2.85 -4.59
CA ILE A 36 12.19 1.92 -3.55
C ILE A 36 12.69 0.50 -3.86
N ALA A 37 12.56 0.05 -5.11
CA ALA A 37 13.02 -1.26 -5.54
C ALA A 37 14.54 -1.44 -5.38
N LEU A 38 15.34 -0.43 -5.68
CA LEU A 38 16.79 -0.47 -5.49
C LEU A 38 17.17 -0.58 -4.01
N VAL A 39 16.52 0.18 -3.13
CA VAL A 39 16.77 0.13 -1.68
C VAL A 39 16.30 -1.22 -1.11
N LEU A 40 15.19 -1.76 -1.61
CA LEU A 40 14.69 -3.07 -1.22
C LEU A 40 15.64 -4.20 -1.67
N LEU A 41 16.23 -4.09 -2.86
CA LEU A 41 17.24 -5.01 -3.36
C LEU A 41 18.54 -4.95 -2.52
N ALA A 42 18.97 -3.74 -2.13
CA ALA A 42 20.08 -3.55 -1.20
C ALA A 42 19.78 -4.19 0.17
N THR A 43 18.54 -4.06 0.65
CA THR A 43 18.09 -4.71 1.90
C THR A 43 18.15 -6.23 1.78
N ALA A 44 17.64 -6.81 0.68
CA ALA A 44 17.73 -8.25 0.42
C ALA A 44 19.19 -8.73 0.44
N THR A 45 20.09 -8.00 -0.22
CA THR A 45 21.53 -8.28 -0.24
C THR A 45 22.12 -8.27 1.17
N LEU A 46 21.80 -7.28 1.99
CA LEU A 46 22.24 -7.22 3.39
C LEU A 46 21.72 -8.38 4.23
N ILE A 47 20.50 -8.86 3.98
CA ILE A 47 19.94 -10.05 4.65
C ILE A 47 20.71 -11.31 4.27
N PHE A 48 21.11 -11.48 3.01
CA PHE A 48 21.96 -12.59 2.57
C PHE A 48 23.35 -12.54 3.21
N LEU A 49 23.90 -11.34 3.36
CA LEU A 49 25.14 -11.08 4.10
C LEU A 49 24.98 -11.17 5.63
N LYS A 50 23.75 -11.46 6.11
CA LYS A 50 23.38 -11.53 7.53
C LYS A 50 23.76 -10.28 8.32
N LYS A 51 23.71 -9.10 7.70
CA LYS A 51 24.05 -7.83 8.34
C LYS A 51 22.83 -7.23 9.03
N LYS A 52 22.96 -6.88 10.32
CA LYS A 52 21.93 -6.14 11.07
C LYS A 52 21.57 -4.79 10.45
N SER A 53 22.47 -4.19 9.67
CA SER A 53 22.22 -2.94 8.94
C SER A 53 21.06 -3.06 7.93
N ALA A 54 20.67 -4.27 7.52
CA ALA A 54 19.46 -4.49 6.72
C ALA A 54 18.21 -3.87 7.37
N LEU A 55 18.07 -4.03 8.69
CA LEU A 55 16.90 -3.56 9.43
C LEU A 55 16.89 -2.03 9.52
N THR A 56 18.06 -1.40 9.67
CA THR A 56 18.20 0.05 9.65
C THR A 56 17.90 0.63 8.27
N LEU A 57 18.43 0.02 7.21
CA LEU A 57 18.19 0.46 5.83
C LEU A 57 16.69 0.37 5.49
N TYR A 58 16.04 -0.73 5.91
CA TYR A 58 14.61 -0.89 5.73
C TYR A 58 13.79 0.17 6.47
N ALA A 59 14.18 0.49 7.71
CA ALA A 59 13.51 1.55 8.47
C ALA A 59 13.62 2.91 7.76
N LEU A 60 14.79 3.25 7.20
CA LEU A 60 14.98 4.46 6.40
C LEU A 60 14.11 4.45 5.13
N LEU A 61 13.97 3.30 4.47
CA LEU A 61 13.08 3.14 3.33
C LEU A 61 11.64 3.46 3.70
N MET A 62 11.14 2.97 4.84
CA MET A 62 9.78 3.28 5.31
C MET A 62 9.56 4.79 5.52
N TRP A 63 10.54 5.50 6.09
CA TRP A 63 10.48 6.95 6.21
C TRP A 63 10.48 7.65 4.84
N GLY A 64 11.29 7.18 3.90
CA GLY A 64 11.29 7.68 2.53
C GLY A 64 9.93 7.51 1.85
N ILE A 65 9.30 6.33 2.01
CA ILE A 65 7.96 6.05 1.50
C ILE A 65 6.93 6.97 2.14
N LEU A 66 6.99 7.17 3.46
CA LEU A 66 6.07 8.08 4.16
C LEU A 66 6.16 9.51 3.60
N ILE A 67 7.37 10.05 3.48
CA ILE A 67 7.60 11.39 2.94
C ILE A 67 7.07 11.49 1.50
N TRP A 68 7.34 10.47 0.69
CA TRP A 68 6.88 10.41 -0.70
C TRP A 68 5.36 10.34 -0.83
N ILE A 69 4.69 9.52 -0.01
CA ILE A 69 3.21 9.42 -0.02
C ILE A 69 2.58 10.76 0.39
N ILE A 70 3.12 11.41 1.43
CA ILE A 70 2.65 12.73 1.86
C ILE A 70 2.85 13.76 0.74
N TYR A 71 3.98 13.69 0.02
CA TYR A 71 4.25 14.59 -1.10
C TYR A 71 3.30 14.39 -2.29
N GLU A 72 3.00 13.15 -2.66
CA GLU A 72 2.13 12.89 -3.82
C GLU A 72 0.64 13.10 -3.54
N VAL A 73 0.18 12.79 -2.32
CA VAL A 73 -1.26 12.69 -2.04
C VAL A 73 -1.70 13.34 -0.73
N GLY A 74 -0.79 13.94 0.02
CA GLY A 74 -1.12 14.52 1.32
C GLY A 74 -1.64 13.45 2.29
N PHE A 75 -2.78 13.71 2.96
CA PHE A 75 -3.35 12.85 3.99
C PHE A 75 -4.60 12.08 3.53
N ASP A 76 -4.69 11.77 2.23
CA ASP A 76 -5.77 10.92 1.70
C ASP A 76 -5.58 9.44 2.10
N LYS A 77 -6.29 8.99 3.13
CA LYS A 77 -6.23 7.62 3.65
C LYS A 77 -6.44 6.53 2.60
N TRP A 78 -7.27 6.77 1.57
CA TRP A 78 -7.55 5.76 0.54
C TRP A 78 -6.35 5.51 -0.37
N GLN A 79 -5.54 6.55 -0.56
CA GLN A 79 -4.39 6.51 -1.44
C GLN A 79 -3.11 6.07 -0.73
N TRP A 80 -3.07 6.12 0.60
CA TRP A 80 -1.97 5.60 1.41
C TRP A 80 -1.91 4.07 1.39
N ILE A 81 -3.06 3.41 1.53
CA ILE A 81 -3.19 1.95 1.59
C ILE A 81 -2.43 1.26 0.44
N PRO A 82 -2.73 1.52 -0.86
CA PRO A 82 -2.09 0.80 -1.96
C PRO A 82 -0.59 1.09 -2.09
N ARG A 83 -0.12 2.23 -1.57
CA ARG A 83 1.28 2.65 -1.67
C ARG A 83 2.13 2.16 -0.49
N GLY A 84 1.53 2.02 0.70
CA GLY A 84 2.24 1.75 1.95
C GLY A 84 2.10 0.33 2.49
N ASP A 85 0.96 -0.35 2.30
CA ASP A 85 0.63 -1.58 3.04
C ASP A 85 1.62 -2.71 2.81
N LEU A 86 2.03 -2.93 1.56
CA LEU A 86 2.99 -4.00 1.23
C LEU A 86 4.32 -3.79 1.97
N PHE A 87 4.82 -2.55 2.01
CA PHE A 87 6.06 -2.22 2.69
C PHE A 87 5.88 -2.21 4.22
N ALA A 88 4.69 -1.89 4.73
CA ALA A 88 4.39 -2.05 6.14
C ALA A 88 4.44 -3.52 6.56
N LEU A 89 3.84 -4.42 5.78
CA LEU A 89 3.84 -5.87 6.03
C LEU A 89 5.25 -6.47 6.00
N ILE A 90 6.07 -6.10 5.01
CA ILE A 90 7.47 -6.53 4.95
C ILE A 90 8.25 -5.98 6.16
N GLY A 91 8.00 -4.73 6.57
CA GLY A 91 8.62 -4.14 7.75
C GLY A 91 8.26 -4.87 9.03
N LEU A 92 6.98 -5.20 9.20
CA LEU A 92 6.48 -6.00 10.31
C LEU A 92 7.17 -7.37 10.32
N TRP A 93 7.24 -8.04 9.17
CA TRP A 93 7.93 -9.33 9.03
C TRP A 93 9.41 -9.25 9.44
N LEU A 94 10.12 -8.20 9.03
CA LEU A 94 11.53 -7.99 9.37
C LEU A 94 11.74 -7.64 10.85
N ALA A 95 10.75 -7.05 11.51
CA ALA A 95 10.79 -6.74 12.94
C ALA A 95 10.52 -7.96 13.84
N LEU A 96 10.03 -9.08 13.28
CA LEU A 96 9.73 -10.28 14.05
C LEU A 96 11.00 -10.96 14.59
N PRO A 97 10.92 -11.59 15.77
CA PRO A 97 12.09 -12.09 16.49
C PRO A 97 12.85 -13.17 15.72
N TRP A 98 12.21 -13.91 14.81
CA TRP A 98 12.87 -14.93 13.99
C TRP A 98 13.70 -14.36 12.83
N VAL A 99 13.48 -13.11 12.44
CA VAL A 99 14.36 -12.40 11.49
C VAL A 99 15.43 -11.62 12.23
N VAL A 100 15.07 -10.96 13.34
CA VAL A 100 16.00 -10.11 14.10
C VAL A 100 17.10 -10.94 14.78
N ARG A 101 16.75 -12.01 15.51
CA ARG A 101 17.75 -12.79 16.28
C ARG A 101 18.89 -13.32 15.40
N PRO A 102 18.63 -13.97 14.24
CA PRO A 102 19.72 -14.51 13.43
C PRO A 102 20.63 -13.44 12.82
N LEU A 103 20.13 -12.21 12.60
CA LEU A 103 20.93 -11.09 12.10
C LEU A 103 21.86 -10.51 13.18
N TYR A 104 21.44 -10.51 14.44
CA TYR A 104 22.28 -10.09 15.56
C TYR A 104 23.31 -11.16 15.95
N GLN A 105 22.90 -12.43 15.97
CA GLN A 105 23.79 -13.56 16.26
C GLN A 105 24.93 -13.72 15.24
N ALA A 106 24.70 -13.31 13.98
CA ALA A 106 25.72 -13.34 12.93
C ALA A 106 26.88 -12.36 13.18
N GLY A 107 26.65 -11.25 13.90
CA GLY A 107 27.69 -10.29 14.28
C GLY A 107 28.33 -10.59 15.63
N SER A 108 27.56 -11.15 16.56
CA SER A 108 28.04 -11.58 17.88
C SER A 108 27.14 -12.69 18.42
N SER A 109 27.66 -13.90 18.61
CA SER A 109 26.86 -15.06 19.04
C SER A 109 26.18 -14.89 20.40
N PHE A 110 26.67 -13.97 21.24
CA PHE A 110 26.08 -13.63 22.54
C PHE A 110 24.91 -12.64 22.47
N ASP A 111 24.70 -11.97 21.32
CA ASP A 111 23.61 -11.01 21.16
C ASP A 111 22.34 -11.70 20.66
N ASN A 112 21.45 -12.02 21.61
CA ASN A 112 20.17 -12.68 21.36
C ASN A 112 18.99 -11.71 21.38
N ARG A 113 19.21 -10.47 20.90
CA ARG A 113 18.15 -9.46 20.79
C ARG A 113 17.00 -9.97 19.92
N ARG A 114 15.80 -9.83 20.47
CA ARG A 114 14.53 -10.21 19.81
C ARG A 114 13.93 -9.04 19.01
N PHE A 115 14.49 -7.85 19.17
CA PHE A 115 13.92 -6.60 18.67
C PHE A 115 15.01 -5.65 18.20
N HIS A 116 14.77 -4.97 17.09
CA HIS A 116 15.64 -3.92 16.57
C HIS A 116 15.02 -2.56 16.89
N PRO A 117 15.65 -1.74 17.76
CA PRO A 117 15.02 -0.55 18.33
C PRO A 117 14.54 0.43 17.27
N PHE A 118 15.37 0.72 16.26
CA PHE A 118 15.06 1.71 15.23
C PHE A 118 13.96 1.25 14.25
N LEU A 119 13.92 -0.05 13.94
CA LEU A 119 12.89 -0.58 13.03
C LEU A 119 11.56 -0.67 13.75
N GLY A 120 11.57 -1.15 14.99
CA GLY A 120 10.34 -1.24 15.76
C GLY A 120 9.80 0.10 16.23
N SER A 121 10.65 1.09 16.53
CA SER A 121 10.18 2.46 16.78
C SER A 121 9.56 3.06 15.52
N THR A 122 10.17 2.84 14.35
CA THR A 122 9.60 3.26 13.07
C THR A 122 8.23 2.65 12.85
N LEU A 123 8.06 1.33 13.02
CA LEU A 123 6.76 0.67 12.91
C LEU A 123 5.73 1.22 13.91
N GLY A 124 6.14 1.49 15.16
CA GLY A 124 5.28 2.08 16.17
C GLY A 124 4.78 3.46 15.76
N VAL A 125 5.66 4.32 15.23
CA VAL A 125 5.29 5.64 14.73
C VAL A 125 4.36 5.53 13.52
N MET A 126 4.67 4.66 12.55
CA MET A 126 3.80 4.46 11.38
C MET A 126 2.41 3.96 11.78
N LEU A 127 2.32 3.06 12.75
CA LEU A 127 1.05 2.58 13.29
C LEU A 127 0.25 3.73 13.91
N VAL A 128 0.88 4.58 14.71
CA VAL A 128 0.23 5.76 15.31
C VAL A 128 -0.30 6.70 14.23
N ILE A 129 0.48 6.97 13.18
CA ILE A 129 0.06 7.80 12.05
C ILE A 129 -1.17 7.19 11.35
N VAL A 130 -1.14 5.89 11.05
CA VAL A 130 -2.27 5.21 10.40
C VAL A 130 -3.52 5.28 11.27
N VAL A 131 -3.41 4.98 12.56
CA VAL A 131 -4.53 5.08 13.51
C VAL A 131 -5.08 6.51 13.57
N ALA A 132 -4.22 7.52 13.62
CA ALA A 132 -4.65 8.93 13.59
C ALA A 132 -5.40 9.27 12.30
N LEU A 133 -4.94 8.77 11.14
CA LEU A 133 -5.58 8.99 9.85
C LEU A 133 -6.96 8.32 9.73
N MET A 134 -7.23 7.24 10.49
CA MET A 134 -8.56 6.65 10.52
C MET A 134 -9.62 7.62 11.05
N PHE A 135 -9.23 8.53 11.94
CA PHE A 135 -10.10 9.58 12.49
C PHE A 135 -10.07 10.89 11.68
N HIS A 136 -9.26 10.95 10.62
CA HIS A 136 -9.20 12.10 9.73
C HIS A 136 -10.03 11.83 8.47
N ASP A 137 -11.05 12.66 8.23
CA ASP A 137 -11.80 12.66 6.97
C ASP A 137 -11.33 13.83 6.10
N PRO A 138 -10.62 13.57 4.99
CA PRO A 138 -10.13 14.62 4.10
C PRO A 138 -11.26 15.31 3.30
N TYR A 139 -12.44 14.69 3.23
CA TYR A 139 -13.59 15.23 2.48
C TYR A 139 -14.87 15.31 3.33
N PRO A 140 -15.00 16.31 4.22
CA PRO A 140 -16.30 16.71 4.75
C PRO A 140 -17.04 17.56 3.70
N LEU A 141 -17.15 17.07 2.46
CA LEU A 141 -18.02 17.71 1.48
C LEU A 141 -19.45 17.34 1.84
N GLN A 142 -20.16 18.24 2.52
CA GLN A 142 -21.61 18.24 2.49
C GLN A 142 -22.00 18.26 1.01
N GLY A 143 -22.43 17.12 0.48
CA GLY A 143 -22.85 17.02 -0.90
C GLY A 143 -24.05 17.94 -1.13
N GLN A 144 -23.79 19.17 -1.57
CA GLN A 144 -24.84 20.04 -2.07
C GLN A 144 -25.20 19.51 -3.44
N ILE A 145 -26.28 18.74 -3.50
CA ILE A 145 -26.88 18.33 -4.77
C ILE A 145 -27.57 19.57 -5.34
N SER A 146 -26.80 20.44 -5.99
CA SER A 146 -27.34 21.62 -6.71
C SER A 146 -27.84 21.26 -8.12
N ASN A 147 -27.81 19.98 -8.49
CA ASN A 147 -28.33 19.54 -9.76
C ASN A 147 -29.85 19.69 -9.74
N ALA A 148 -30.39 20.51 -10.64
CA ALA A 148 -31.80 20.47 -10.95
C ALA A 148 -32.17 19.01 -11.24
N THR A 149 -33.17 18.47 -10.55
CA THR A 149 -33.65 17.11 -10.80
C THR A 149 -33.95 17.02 -12.29
N PRO A 150 -33.20 16.24 -13.09
CA PRO A 150 -33.52 16.10 -14.50
C PRO A 150 -34.94 15.52 -14.54
N THR A 151 -35.82 16.13 -15.34
CA THR A 151 -37.17 15.63 -15.53
C THR A 151 -37.06 14.17 -15.93
N ARG A 152 -37.42 13.28 -15.00
CA ARG A 152 -37.34 11.85 -15.21
C ARG A 152 -38.25 11.55 -16.39
N SER A 153 -37.72 11.05 -17.50
CA SER A 153 -38.60 10.56 -18.57
C SER A 153 -39.46 9.46 -17.97
N ALA A 154 -40.77 9.53 -18.18
CA ALA A 154 -41.74 8.56 -17.63
C ALA A 154 -41.56 7.14 -18.22
N GLU A 155 -40.67 7.00 -19.21
CA GLU A 155 -40.29 5.74 -19.83
C GLU A 155 -39.38 4.93 -18.90
N SER A 156 -39.99 3.97 -18.21
CA SER A 156 -39.31 2.89 -17.48
C SER A 156 -39.37 1.60 -18.30
N ALA A 157 -38.40 0.71 -18.12
CA ALA A 157 -38.47 -0.60 -18.75
C ALA A 157 -39.68 -1.36 -18.19
N GLY A 158 -40.57 -1.86 -19.04
CA GLY A 158 -41.70 -2.68 -18.59
C GLY A 158 -41.25 -4.09 -18.24
N LYS A 159 -41.88 -5.08 -18.87
CA LYS A 159 -41.51 -6.49 -18.75
C LYS A 159 -40.19 -6.83 -19.44
N ASP A 160 -39.88 -6.14 -20.55
CA ASP A 160 -38.73 -6.45 -21.40
C ASP A 160 -37.62 -5.41 -21.23
N TRP A 161 -36.38 -5.90 -21.14
CA TRP A 161 -35.19 -5.08 -20.95
C TRP A 161 -34.45 -4.90 -22.28
N ALA A 162 -34.97 -4.01 -23.13
CA ALA A 162 -34.53 -3.89 -24.52
C ALA A 162 -33.17 -3.19 -24.71
N ALA A 163 -32.74 -2.38 -23.75
CA ALA A 163 -31.45 -1.65 -23.79
C ALA A 163 -30.67 -1.88 -22.50
N TYR A 164 -29.34 -1.71 -22.52
CA TYR A 164 -28.48 -1.96 -21.34
C TYR A 164 -28.97 -1.22 -20.08
N GLY A 165 -29.49 0.00 -20.23
CA GLY A 165 -30.09 0.78 -19.14
C GLY A 165 -31.62 0.70 -19.04
N GLY A 166 -32.24 -0.34 -19.57
CA GLY A 166 -33.69 -0.57 -19.58
C GLY A 166 -34.41 0.17 -20.70
N THR A 167 -34.18 1.48 -20.80
CA THR A 167 -34.66 2.36 -21.89
C THR A 167 -33.49 3.10 -22.53
N THR A 168 -33.74 3.84 -23.62
CA THR A 168 -32.75 4.72 -24.27
C THR A 168 -32.23 5.81 -23.33
N ALA A 169 -33.06 6.25 -22.38
CA ALA A 169 -32.69 7.17 -21.31
C ALA A 169 -31.77 6.55 -20.24
N GLY A 170 -31.51 5.24 -20.29
CA GLY A 170 -30.51 4.58 -19.46
C GLY A 170 -30.83 4.55 -17.96
N GLN A 171 -32.11 4.73 -17.60
CA GLN A 171 -32.51 4.98 -16.21
C GLN A 171 -32.30 3.78 -15.28
N ARG A 172 -32.16 2.56 -15.82
CA ARG A 172 -31.99 1.32 -15.06
C ARG A 172 -33.11 1.05 -14.03
N PHE A 173 -34.32 1.55 -14.31
CA PHE A 173 -35.53 1.26 -13.53
C PHE A 173 -36.54 0.49 -14.38
N SER A 174 -37.19 -0.49 -13.76
CA SER A 174 -38.36 -1.18 -14.33
C SER A 174 -39.64 -0.76 -13.62
N SER A 175 -40.76 -0.69 -14.35
CA SER A 175 -42.11 -0.48 -13.81
C SER A 175 -42.79 -1.74 -13.30
N LEU A 176 -42.10 -2.88 -13.29
CA LEU A 176 -42.63 -4.13 -12.72
C LEU A 176 -42.79 -3.98 -11.21
N ASP A 177 -44.03 -3.87 -10.74
CA ASP A 177 -44.40 -3.90 -9.33
C ASP A 177 -44.98 -5.28 -8.97
N GLN A 178 -44.14 -6.31 -9.02
CA GLN A 178 -44.51 -7.65 -8.57
C GLN A 178 -43.88 -7.93 -7.20
N ARG A 179 -44.47 -7.34 -6.16
CA ARG A 179 -44.32 -7.85 -4.79
C ARG A 179 -45.28 -9.03 -4.65
N VAL A 180 -44.74 -10.24 -4.55
CA VAL A 180 -45.44 -11.42 -4.00
C VAL A 180 -45.12 -11.49 -2.52
#